data_AF-A0A0C9VRH7-F1
#
_entry.id   AF-A0A0C9VRH7-F1
#
_cell.length_a   1.000
_cell.length_b   1.000
_cell.length_c   1.000
_cell.angle_alpha   90.00
_cell.angle_beta   90.00
_cell.angle_gamma   90.00
#
_symmetry.space_group_name_H-M   'P 1'
#
loop_
_entity.id
_entity.type
_entity.pdbx_description
1 polymer ?
#
loop_
_entity_poly.entity_id
_entity_poly.type
_entity_poly.pdbx_seq_one_letter_code
_entity_poly.pdbx_strand_id
1 'polypeptide(L)' 'MSIVRGLLDSRGSNTRRTEDSYLAVLKASILYLYEDEAMQECAAGIDVRSYDVKVYPEKGLLDGELFAKRNALVIR' A
#
# COMPACT_ATOMS: atom_id res chain seq x y z
N MET A 1 -22.05 11.95 -16.49
CA MET A 1 -20.57 11.85 -16.43
C MET A 1 -20.08 12.16 -15.00
N SER A 2 -20.32 11.27 -14.02
CA SER A 2 -19.90 11.51 -12.63
C SER A 2 -19.60 10.20 -11.88
N ILE A 3 -18.91 9.28 -12.54
CA ILE A 3 -18.46 8.01 -11.92
C ILE A 3 -16.94 8.10 -11.65
N VAL A 4 -16.22 8.83 -12.50
CA VAL A 4 -14.76 9.02 -12.40
C VAL A 4 -14.33 9.88 -11.21
N ARG A 5 -15.23 10.69 -10.64
CA ARG A 5 -14.89 11.60 -9.53
C ARG A 5 -14.90 10.90 -8.16
N GLY A 6 -15.79 9.91 -7.96
CA GLY A 6 -15.88 9.16 -6.70
C GLY A 6 -14.70 8.20 -6.47
N LEU A 7 -14.11 7.65 -7.54
CA LEU A 7 -12.91 6.82 -7.47
C LEU A 7 -11.65 7.63 -7.10
N LEU A 8 -11.58 8.89 -7.50
CA LEU A 8 -10.45 9.79 -7.20
C LEU A 8 -10.55 10.43 -5.81
N ASP A 9 -11.76 10.63 -5.26
CA ASP A 9 -12.00 11.24 -3.93
C ASP A 9 -11.70 10.31 -2.74
N SER A 10 -11.36 9.03 -2.98
CA SER A 10 -10.90 8.14 -1.90
C SER A 10 -9.50 8.49 -1.37
N ARG A 11 -8.86 9.54 -1.89
CA ARG A 11 -7.52 10.00 -1.50
C ARG A 11 -7.49 10.94 -0.28
N GLY A 12 -8.62 11.20 0.38
CA GLY A 12 -8.71 12.10 1.53
C GLY A 12 -8.78 11.41 2.88
N SER A 13 -7.65 11.43 3.60
CA SER A 13 -7.53 11.76 5.04
C SER A 13 -8.28 10.92 6.08
N ASN A 14 -7.49 10.38 7.03
CA ASN A 14 -7.90 9.92 8.36
C ASN A 14 -8.34 8.46 8.53
N THR A 15 -7.70 7.51 7.83
CA THR A 15 -7.58 6.16 8.41
C THR A 15 -6.67 6.28 9.64
N ARG A 16 -7.20 5.99 10.84
CA ARG A 16 -6.42 5.92 12.08
C ARG A 16 -5.16 5.11 11.80
N ARG A 17 -4.00 5.78 11.86
CA ARG A 17 -2.70 5.11 11.86
C ARG A 17 -2.70 4.17 13.07
N THR A 18 -2.69 2.88 12.82
CA THR A 18 -2.40 1.90 13.85
C THR A 18 -0.96 2.10 14.31
N GLU A 19 -0.67 1.76 15.57
CA GLU A 19 0.72 1.71 16.04
C GLU A 19 1.56 0.87 15.06
N ASP A 20 2.81 1.29 14.83
CA ASP A 20 3.74 0.73 13.84
C ASP A 20 3.34 0.88 12.34
N SER A 21 2.58 1.92 11.99
CA SER A 21 2.31 2.25 10.57
C SER A 21 3.39 3.14 9.96
N TYR A 22 3.89 2.78 8.78
CA TYR A 22 4.87 3.55 8.01
C TYR A 22 4.32 3.96 6.63
N LEU A 23 4.81 5.08 6.11
CA LEU A 23 4.70 5.39 4.69
C LEU A 23 5.63 4.47 3.90
N ALA A 24 5.03 3.56 3.13
CA ALA A 24 5.77 2.63 2.29
C ALA A 24 5.97 3.19 0.88
N VAL A 25 7.22 3.25 0.41
CA VAL A 25 7.60 3.72 -0.91
C VAL A 25 8.44 2.66 -1.62
N LEU A 26 7.88 2.08 -2.69
CA LEU A 26 8.60 1.11 -3.52
C LEU A 26 9.47 1.85 -4.54
N LYS A 27 10.79 1.70 -4.43
CA LYS A 27 11.77 2.22 -5.41
C LYS A 27 12.51 1.04 -6.02
N ALA A 28 12.30 0.84 -7.33
CA ALA A 28 12.75 -0.37 -8.02
C ALA A 28 12.24 -1.64 -7.30
N SER A 29 13.13 -2.43 -6.71
CA SER A 29 12.78 -3.65 -5.97
C SER A 29 12.81 -3.50 -4.45
N ILE A 30 13.12 -2.30 -3.93
CA ILE A 30 13.27 -2.07 -2.49
C ILE A 30 12.09 -1.25 -1.98
N LEU A 31 11.38 -1.78 -0.98
CA LEU A 31 10.30 -1.12 -0.28
C LEU A 31 10.88 -0.38 0.94
N TYR A 32 10.89 0.94 0.88
CA TYR A 32 11.34 1.79 1.97
C TYR A 32 10.18 2.15 2.88
N LEU A 33 10.38 2.06 4.18
CA LEU A 33 9.42 2.45 5.21
C LEU A 33 9.90 3.76 5.85
N TYR A 34 9.10 4.80 5.71
CA TYR A 34 9.33 6.12 6.31
C TYR A 34 8.28 6.39 7.39
N GLU A 35 8.61 7.18 8.40
CA GLU A 35 7.65 7.54 9.45
C GLU A 35 6.50 8.42 8.92
N ASP A 36 6.80 9.27 7.94
CA ASP A 36 5.86 10.24 7.40
C ASP A 36 6.09 10.59 5.91
N GLU A 37 5.29 11.54 5.42
CA GLU A 37 5.34 12.05 4.04
C GLU A 37 6.52 12.97 3.76
N ALA A 38 7.23 13.44 4.79
CA ALA A 38 8.46 14.21 4.60
C ALA A 38 9.62 13.31 4.16
N MET A 39 9.51 11.98 4.35
CA MET A 39 10.51 10.98 3.95
C MET A 39 11.91 11.26 4.50
N GLN A 40 12.01 11.87 5.68
CA GLN A 40 13.29 12.24 6.30
C GLN A 40 13.87 11.09 7.12
N GLU A 41 13.02 10.38 7.86
CA GLU A 41 13.42 9.28 8.73
C GLU A 41 13.02 7.94 8.09
N CYS A 42 14.02 7.19 7.63
CA CYS A 42 13.84 5.86 7.05
C CYS A 42 14.05 4.80 8.13
N ALA A 43 12.98 4.09 8.47
CA ALA A 43 13.01 3.03 9.47
C ALA A 43 13.61 1.73 8.92
N ALA A 44 13.27 1.36 7.68
CA ALA A 44 13.74 0.12 7.06
C ALA A 44 13.69 0.17 5.53
N GLY A 45 14.51 -0.68 4.89
CA GLY A 45 14.43 -1.01 3.47
C GLY A 45 14.33 -2.51 3.29
N ILE A 46 13.26 -2.97 2.62
CA ILE A 46 12.98 -4.39 2.40
C ILE A 46 13.19 -4.71 0.92
N ASP A 47 14.13 -5.61 0.59
CA ASP A 47 14.25 -6.12 -0.80
C ASP A 47 13.13 -7.12 -1.08
N VAL A 48 12.10 -6.64 -1.77
CA VAL A 48 10.86 -7.35 -2.03
C VAL A 48 11.08 -8.65 -2.81
N ARG A 49 12.16 -8.75 -3.58
CA ARG A 49 12.50 -9.97 -4.34
C ARG A 49 12.90 -11.15 -3.46
N SER A 50 13.29 -10.87 -2.22
CA SER A 50 13.70 -11.90 -1.26
C SER A 50 12.52 -12.50 -0.49
N TYR A 51 11.30 -12.00 -0.72
CA TYR A 51 10.10 -12.38 0.03
C TYR A 51 8.97 -12.83 -0.90
N ASP A 52 8.05 -13.63 -0.37
CA ASP A 52 6.82 -14.00 -1.08
C ASP A 52 5.77 -12.91 -0.85
N VAL A 53 5.43 -12.17 -1.90
CA VAL A 53 4.44 -11.08 -1.84
C VAL A 53 3.10 -11.57 -2.33
N LYS A 54 2.10 -11.52 -1.45
CA LYS A 54 0.73 -11.91 -1.76
C LYS A 54 -0.24 -10.77 -1.50
N VAL A 55 -1.36 -10.79 -2.22
CA VAL A 55 -2.45 -9.83 -2.02
C VAL A 55 -3.43 -10.41 -1.01
N TYR A 56 -3.82 -9.62 -0.01
CA TYR A 56 -4.79 -10.00 1.00
C TYR A 56 -6.14 -9.28 0.79
N PRO A 57 -7.27 -9.98 0.97
CA PRO A 57 -7.39 -11.40 1.31
C PRO A 57 -7.14 -12.32 0.11
N GLU A 58 -6.44 -13.44 0.31
CA GLU A 58 -6.08 -14.36 -0.79
C GLU A 58 -7.32 -15.04 -1.43
N LYS A 59 -8.46 -15.12 -0.71
CA LYS A 59 -9.71 -15.72 -1.19
C LYS A 59 -10.69 -14.67 -1.67
N GLY A 60 -11.33 -14.93 -2.81
CA GLY A 60 -12.43 -14.12 -3.33
C GLY A 60 -12.00 -12.89 -4.15
N LEU A 61 -10.71 -12.77 -4.48
CA LEU A 61 -10.23 -11.79 -5.44
C LEU A 61 -10.77 -12.14 -6.84
N LEU A 62 -11.70 -11.33 -7.33
CA LEU A 62 -12.16 -11.41 -8.72
C LEU A 62 -11.14 -10.71 -9.63
N ASP A 63 -10.89 -11.25 -10.82
CA ASP A 63 -10.01 -10.64 -11.81
C ASP A 63 -10.48 -9.21 -12.13
N GLY A 64 -9.71 -8.22 -11.66
CA GLY A 64 -10.00 -6.80 -11.81
C GLY A 64 -10.17 -6.02 -10.50
N GLU A 65 -10.40 -6.68 -9.36
CA GLU A 65 -10.49 -5.98 -8.06
C GLU A 65 -9.15 -5.44 -7.57
N LEU A 66 -8.05 -5.97 -8.08
CA LEU A 66 -6.68 -5.48 -7.85
C LEU A 66 -6.52 -4.00 -8.20
N PHE A 67 -7.24 -3.53 -9.22
CA PHE A 67 -7.15 -2.16 -9.71
C PHE A 67 -8.31 -1.27 -9.23
N ALA A 68 -9.39 -1.87 -8.71
CA ALA A 68 -10.60 -1.16 -8.31
C ALA A 68 -10.64 -0.83 -6.81
N LYS A 69 -9.95 -1.61 -5.96
CA LYS A 69 -9.98 -1.46 -4.49
C LYS A 69 -8.56 -1.43 -3.90
N ARG A 70 -8.41 -0.78 -2.74
CA ARG A 70 -7.18 -0.85 -1.93
C ARG A 70 -7.07 -2.25 -1.33
N ASN A 71 -6.15 -3.04 -1.85
CA ASN A 71 -5.84 -4.36 -1.29
C ASN A 71 -4.57 -4.25 -0.43
N ALA A 72 -4.55 -4.97 0.69
CA ALA A 72 -3.35 -5.06 1.50
C ALA A 72 -2.37 -6.03 0.83
N LEU A 73 -1.08 -5.72 0.94
CA LEU A 73 -0.01 -6.65 0.54
C LEU A 73 0.52 -7.32 1.80
N VAL A 74 0.72 -8.63 1.73
CA VAL A 74 1.35 -9.44 2.77
C VAL A 74 2.70 -9.88 2.24
N ILE A 75 3.73 -9.56 3.01
CA ILE A 75 5.12 -9.93 2.73
C ILE A 75 5.50 -10.98 3.79
N ARG A 76 5.94 -12.17 3.36
CA ARG A 76 6.35 -13.28 4.23
C ARG A 76 7.78 -13.70 3.96
#